data_AF-A0A4Z0NUD4-F1
#
_entry.id   AF-A0A4Z0NUD4-F1
#
_cell.length_a   1.000
_cell.length_b   1.000
_cell.length_c   1.000
_cell.angle_alpha   90.00
_cell.angle_beta   90.00
_cell.angle_gamma   90.00
#
_symmetry.space_group_name_H-M   'P 1'
#
loop_
_entity.id
_entity.type
_entity.pdbx_description
1 polymer ?
#
loop_
_entity_poly.entity_id
_entity_poly.type
_entity_poly.pdbx_seq_one_letter_code
_entity_poly.pdbx_strand_id
1 'polypeptide(L)'
;MKSTDVLILRPMMPLVTESLERHFTLHRGDQAEDKERFLDEVGSKIRGMAVSHVHVNDALLDRLPKLEIVANFGVGYDTIDAAACGRRGVIVTNTPDVLTDEVADLAVGLLLATVRQIPQVDRYLRQGKWLEKPYPLTGTLRGRKIGILGLGRIGRAIAHRLVAFGLPIAYHGRSKQTDVPYEYFPTLIEMAKACDVLMVVAPGGPETKNMIGREVLEALGPQGVLINVARGTLVDEDALAAALADGTIQSAGLDVFADEPKVPDALIAQDHAVLLPHVGSASHHTRNAMGQLVVDNLTSWFQGKGPVTPVAETPWKA
;
A
#
# COMPACT_ATOMS: atom_id res chain seq x y z
N MET A 1 -29.56 -11.38 11.61
CA MET A 1 -28.37 -12.24 11.43
C MET A 1 -27.48 -12.36 12.68
N LYS A 2 -28.01 -12.17 13.92
CA LYS A 2 -27.19 -12.23 15.16
C LYS A 2 -26.59 -13.61 15.51
N SER A 3 -26.76 -14.64 14.69
CA SER A 3 -26.27 -16.01 14.94
C SER A 3 -24.93 -16.35 14.28
N THR A 4 -24.31 -15.43 13.54
CA THR A 4 -23.00 -15.67 12.91
C THR A 4 -21.89 -15.00 13.71
N ASP A 5 -20.87 -15.79 14.07
CA ASP A 5 -19.69 -15.34 14.80
C ASP A 5 -18.62 -14.77 13.85
N VAL A 6 -18.26 -13.51 14.07
CA VAL A 6 -17.23 -12.79 13.31
C VAL A 6 -16.09 -12.37 14.23
N LEU A 7 -14.85 -12.51 13.78
CA LEU A 7 -13.64 -12.19 14.55
C LEU A 7 -12.97 -10.91 14.03
N ILE A 8 -12.43 -10.11 14.95
CA ILE A 8 -11.33 -9.18 14.68
C ILE A 8 -10.18 -9.39 15.67
N LEU A 9 -8.95 -9.24 15.21
CA LEU A 9 -7.72 -9.49 16.01
C LEU A 9 -6.87 -8.24 16.28
N ARG A 10 -7.18 -7.15 15.56
CA ARG A 10 -6.57 -5.84 15.72
C ARG A 10 -7.66 -4.76 15.72
N PRO A 11 -7.42 -3.62 16.40
CA PRO A 11 -8.38 -2.54 16.41
C PRO A 11 -8.75 -2.11 14.99
N MET A 12 -10.03 -1.92 14.75
CA MET A 12 -10.57 -1.36 13.51
C MET A 12 -11.35 -0.09 13.82
N MET A 13 -11.65 0.69 12.79
CA MET A 13 -12.40 1.93 12.95
C MET A 13 -13.78 1.69 13.57
N PRO A 14 -14.31 2.66 14.36
CA PRO A 14 -15.64 2.56 14.96
C PRO A 14 -16.74 2.18 13.96
N LEU A 15 -16.70 2.77 12.75
CA LEU A 15 -17.63 2.44 11.66
C LEU A 15 -17.69 0.94 11.37
N VAL A 16 -16.55 0.25 11.36
CA VAL A 16 -16.48 -1.20 11.11
C VAL A 16 -16.99 -1.95 12.33
N THR A 17 -16.45 -1.69 13.52
CA THR A 17 -16.82 -2.44 14.73
C THR A 17 -18.29 -2.30 15.09
N GLU A 18 -18.83 -1.08 15.09
CA GLU A 18 -20.25 -0.81 15.40
C GLU A 18 -21.17 -1.42 14.35
N SER A 19 -20.76 -1.42 13.07
CA SER A 19 -21.55 -2.07 12.02
C SER A 19 -21.53 -3.58 12.14
N LEU A 20 -20.37 -4.19 12.46
CA LEU A 20 -20.30 -5.63 12.66
C LEU A 20 -21.09 -6.08 13.89
N GLU A 21 -21.03 -5.35 15.02
CA GLU A 21 -21.82 -5.63 16.23
C GLU A 21 -23.34 -5.57 16.00
N ARG A 22 -23.80 -4.71 15.08
CA ARG A 22 -25.21 -4.66 14.69
C ARG A 22 -25.67 -5.90 13.92
N HIS A 23 -24.80 -6.50 13.11
CA HIS A 23 -25.17 -7.58 12.18
C HIS A 23 -24.80 -8.98 12.69
N PHE A 24 -23.76 -9.10 13.50
CA PHE A 24 -23.09 -10.34 13.88
C PHE A 24 -22.83 -10.44 15.39
N THR A 25 -22.47 -11.63 15.86
CA THR A 25 -21.80 -11.77 17.16
C THR A 25 -20.32 -11.48 16.95
N LEU A 26 -19.87 -10.29 17.36
CA LEU A 26 -18.48 -9.84 17.15
C LEU A 26 -17.57 -10.29 18.30
N HIS A 27 -16.51 -11.02 17.96
CA HIS A 27 -15.45 -11.46 18.86
C HIS A 27 -14.26 -10.52 18.77
N ARG A 28 -13.96 -9.83 19.87
CA ARG A 28 -12.98 -8.73 19.98
C ARG A 28 -11.62 -9.23 20.51
N GLY A 29 -10.89 -9.98 19.67
CA GLY A 29 -9.53 -10.41 20.00
C GLY A 29 -8.53 -9.26 20.10
N ASP A 30 -8.88 -8.07 19.59
CA ASP A 30 -8.14 -6.83 19.80
C ASP A 30 -8.17 -6.32 21.25
N GLN A 31 -9.15 -6.76 22.04
CA GLN A 31 -9.34 -6.38 23.46
C GLN A 31 -8.95 -7.50 24.43
N ALA A 32 -8.58 -8.68 23.94
CA ALA A 32 -8.17 -9.80 24.77
C ALA A 32 -6.77 -9.59 25.37
N GLU A 33 -6.62 -9.82 26.67
CA GLU A 33 -5.32 -9.81 27.36
C GLU A 33 -4.41 -10.93 26.85
N ASP A 34 -4.97 -12.13 26.68
CA ASP A 34 -4.31 -13.30 26.10
C ASP A 34 -5.04 -13.69 24.80
N LYS A 35 -4.44 -13.31 23.67
CA LYS A 35 -4.99 -13.58 22.33
C LYS A 35 -4.99 -15.06 21.98
N GLU A 36 -4.00 -15.81 22.46
CA GLU A 36 -3.91 -17.24 22.20
C GLU A 36 -5.04 -17.94 22.93
N ARG A 37 -5.19 -17.73 24.24
CA ARG A 37 -6.31 -18.30 24.98
C ARG A 37 -7.66 -17.89 24.40
N PHE A 38 -7.83 -16.62 24.05
CA PHE A 38 -9.07 -16.12 23.45
C PHE A 38 -9.43 -16.86 22.17
N LEU A 39 -8.45 -17.06 21.27
CA LEU A 39 -8.66 -17.79 20.02
C LEU A 39 -9.00 -19.27 20.26
N ASP A 40 -8.46 -19.92 21.29
CA ASP A 40 -8.86 -21.29 21.67
C ASP A 40 -10.32 -21.36 22.13
N GLU A 41 -10.78 -20.34 22.86
CA GLU A 41 -12.14 -20.27 23.40
C GLU A 41 -13.20 -20.01 22.30
N VAL A 42 -12.89 -19.18 21.30
CA VAL A 42 -13.87 -18.74 20.29
C VAL A 42 -13.68 -19.37 18.92
N GLY A 43 -12.48 -19.88 18.60
CA GLY A 43 -12.07 -20.22 17.23
C GLY A 43 -12.97 -21.23 16.52
N SER A 44 -13.46 -22.24 17.25
CA SER A 44 -14.39 -23.26 16.74
C SER A 44 -15.78 -22.74 16.33
N LYS A 45 -16.11 -21.48 16.64
CA LYS A 45 -17.37 -20.82 16.31
C LYS A 45 -17.22 -19.84 15.14
N ILE A 46 -16.03 -19.27 14.94
CA ILE A 46 -15.80 -18.19 13.98
C ILE A 46 -16.08 -18.65 12.56
N ARG A 47 -16.94 -17.90 11.88
CA ARG A 47 -17.30 -18.12 10.47
C ARG A 47 -16.78 -17.02 9.55
N GLY A 48 -16.62 -15.79 10.06
CA GLY A 48 -16.06 -14.67 9.29
C GLY A 48 -14.98 -13.96 10.07
N MET A 49 -14.04 -13.33 9.36
CA MET A 49 -13.00 -12.52 9.99
C MET A 49 -12.85 -11.21 9.23
N ALA A 50 -12.80 -10.07 9.94
CA ALA A 50 -12.33 -8.81 9.38
C ALA A 50 -10.90 -8.55 9.85
N VAL A 51 -10.00 -8.22 8.92
CA VAL A 51 -8.57 -8.07 9.23
C VAL A 51 -8.00 -6.75 8.71
N SER A 52 -7.03 -6.24 9.46
CA SER A 52 -6.16 -5.14 9.04
C SER A 52 -4.76 -5.39 9.62
N HIS A 53 -3.76 -5.54 8.73
CA HIS A 53 -2.37 -5.84 9.12
C HIS A 53 -2.24 -7.07 10.05
N VAL A 54 -2.99 -8.14 9.78
CA VAL A 54 -2.90 -9.41 10.49
C VAL A 54 -2.35 -10.46 9.54
N HIS A 55 -1.41 -11.28 10.02
CA HIS A 55 -0.91 -12.41 9.26
C HIS A 55 -1.92 -13.56 9.36
N VAL A 56 -2.55 -13.89 8.23
CA VAL A 56 -3.48 -15.02 8.12
C VAL A 56 -2.73 -16.15 7.44
N ASN A 57 -2.13 -17.00 8.27
CA ASN A 57 -1.32 -18.15 7.87
C ASN A 57 -1.99 -19.47 8.29
N ASP A 58 -1.36 -20.61 7.95
CA ASP A 58 -1.88 -21.94 8.30
C ASP A 58 -2.17 -22.10 9.79
N ALA A 59 -1.28 -21.62 10.67
CA ALA A 59 -1.45 -21.72 12.12
C ALA A 59 -2.71 -21.02 12.63
N LEU A 60 -3.04 -19.84 12.09
CA LEU A 60 -4.29 -19.16 12.43
C LEU A 60 -5.51 -19.88 11.81
N LEU A 61 -5.40 -20.30 10.56
CA LEU A 61 -6.49 -20.98 9.84
C LEU A 61 -6.89 -22.30 10.51
N ASP A 62 -5.92 -23.07 11.02
CA ASP A 62 -6.17 -24.35 11.69
C ASP A 62 -6.97 -24.19 12.99
N ARG A 63 -6.94 -23.01 13.61
CA ARG A 63 -7.71 -22.67 14.82
C ARG A 63 -9.12 -22.19 14.51
N LEU A 64 -9.42 -21.93 13.24
CA LEU A 64 -10.70 -21.41 12.77
C LEU A 64 -11.35 -22.41 11.78
N PRO A 65 -11.68 -23.64 12.21
CA PRO A 65 -12.09 -24.73 11.31
C PRO A 65 -13.43 -24.49 10.60
N LYS A 66 -14.20 -23.47 11.01
CA LYS A 66 -15.48 -23.08 10.40
C LYS A 66 -15.39 -21.75 9.63
N LEU A 67 -14.19 -21.21 9.46
CA LEU A 67 -14.00 -19.96 8.74
C LEU A 67 -14.47 -20.13 7.28
N GLU A 68 -15.24 -19.17 6.80
CA GLU A 68 -15.78 -19.15 5.44
C GLU A 68 -15.26 -17.94 4.65
N ILE A 69 -14.98 -16.83 5.34
CA ILE A 69 -14.57 -15.58 4.70
C ILE A 69 -13.61 -14.76 5.55
N VAL A 70 -12.59 -14.18 4.89
CA VAL A 70 -11.68 -13.17 5.42
C VAL A 70 -11.84 -11.88 4.62
N ALA A 71 -12.34 -10.84 5.27
CA ALA A 71 -12.51 -9.52 4.68
C ALA A 71 -11.34 -8.60 5.10
N ASN A 72 -10.44 -8.32 4.14
CA ASN A 72 -9.28 -7.47 4.34
C ASN A 72 -9.62 -5.98 4.20
N PHE A 73 -9.24 -5.19 5.19
CA PHE A 73 -9.24 -3.73 5.11
C PHE A 73 -7.98 -3.24 4.39
N GLY A 74 -8.07 -3.04 3.08
CA GLY A 74 -6.94 -2.67 2.23
C GLY A 74 -7.02 -3.32 0.85
N VAL A 75 -6.34 -2.73 -0.13
CA VAL A 75 -6.23 -3.32 -1.48
C VAL A 75 -5.23 -4.45 -1.53
N GLY A 76 -4.01 -4.23 -1.03
CA GLY A 76 -3.05 -5.32 -0.90
C GLY A 76 -3.35 -6.16 0.33
N TYR A 77 -3.18 -7.46 0.18
CA TYR A 77 -3.52 -8.50 1.15
C TYR A 77 -2.32 -9.44 1.34
N ASP A 78 -1.10 -8.91 1.23
CA ASP A 78 0.16 -9.66 1.26
C ASP A 78 0.39 -10.40 2.60
N THR A 79 -0.29 -9.97 3.67
CA THR A 79 -0.27 -10.64 4.98
C THR A 79 -1.23 -11.82 5.06
N ILE A 80 -2.05 -12.06 4.04
CA ILE A 80 -3.01 -13.16 3.98
C ILE A 80 -2.49 -14.18 2.97
N ASP A 81 -2.27 -15.42 3.42
CA ASP A 81 -2.05 -16.53 2.49
C ASP A 81 -3.37 -16.90 1.81
N ALA A 82 -3.71 -16.13 0.76
CA ALA A 82 -4.96 -16.28 0.04
C ALA A 82 -5.05 -17.64 -0.68
N ALA A 83 -3.90 -18.21 -1.07
CA ALA A 83 -3.85 -19.56 -1.63
C ALA A 83 -4.18 -20.61 -0.56
N ALA A 84 -3.67 -20.48 0.67
CA ALA A 84 -4.02 -21.34 1.79
C ALA A 84 -5.48 -21.20 2.21
N CYS A 85 -6.04 -20.00 2.16
CA CYS A 85 -7.47 -19.75 2.34
C CYS A 85 -8.28 -20.51 1.28
N GLY A 86 -7.93 -20.34 -0.01
CA GLY A 86 -8.60 -21.02 -1.12
C GLY A 86 -8.56 -22.55 -1.03
N ARG A 87 -7.43 -23.14 -0.63
CA ARG A 87 -7.31 -24.60 -0.39
C ARG A 87 -8.26 -25.11 0.69
N ARG A 88 -8.65 -24.26 1.64
CA ARG A 88 -9.60 -24.55 2.73
C ARG A 88 -11.04 -24.14 2.40
N GLY A 89 -11.31 -23.63 1.20
CA GLY A 89 -12.63 -23.12 0.82
C GLY A 89 -13.00 -21.78 1.49
N VAL A 90 -12.00 -21.07 2.04
CA VAL A 90 -12.18 -19.76 2.67
C VAL A 90 -12.05 -18.67 1.60
N ILE A 91 -13.08 -17.85 1.43
CA ILE A 91 -13.06 -16.70 0.54
C ILE A 91 -12.24 -15.57 1.15
N VAL A 92 -11.43 -14.90 0.34
CA VAL A 92 -10.73 -13.67 0.72
C VAL A 92 -11.28 -12.52 -0.10
N THR A 93 -11.59 -11.40 0.57
CA THR A 93 -12.01 -10.15 -0.08
C THR A 93 -11.08 -9.02 0.32
N ASN A 94 -10.97 -8.01 -0.54
CA ASN A 94 -10.19 -6.79 -0.28
C ASN A 94 -11.02 -5.54 -0.59
N THR A 95 -10.44 -4.34 -0.52
CA THR A 95 -11.16 -3.07 -0.78
C THR A 95 -10.64 -2.33 -2.03
N PRO A 96 -10.77 -2.89 -3.25
CA PRO A 96 -10.34 -2.26 -4.50
C PRO A 96 -11.18 -1.04 -4.82
N ASP A 97 -10.68 -0.24 -5.76
CA ASP A 97 -11.34 0.93 -6.35
C ASP A 97 -11.48 2.12 -5.39
N VAL A 98 -12.07 1.94 -4.20
CA VAL A 98 -12.44 3.00 -3.23
C VAL A 98 -11.29 3.86 -2.69
N LEU A 99 -10.03 3.39 -2.83
CA LEU A 99 -8.83 4.10 -2.38
C LEU A 99 -7.91 4.55 -3.53
N THR A 100 -8.31 4.30 -4.78
CA THR A 100 -7.45 4.49 -5.95
C THR A 100 -7.03 5.95 -6.12
N ASP A 101 -8.00 6.86 -6.05
CA ASP A 101 -7.73 8.29 -6.22
C ASP A 101 -6.96 8.87 -5.05
N GLU A 102 -7.29 8.49 -3.81
CA GLU A 102 -6.61 8.99 -2.62
C GLU A 102 -5.11 8.62 -2.61
N VAL A 103 -4.77 7.37 -2.96
CA VAL A 103 -3.36 6.96 -3.08
C VAL A 103 -2.68 7.66 -4.26
N ALA A 104 -3.37 7.84 -5.39
CA ALA A 104 -2.80 8.53 -6.54
C ALA A 104 -2.54 10.01 -6.24
N ASP A 105 -3.43 10.67 -5.50
CA ASP A 105 -3.27 12.06 -5.04
C ASP A 105 -2.07 12.17 -4.09
N LEU A 106 -1.95 11.26 -3.11
CA LEU A 106 -0.78 11.25 -2.24
C LEU A 106 0.51 11.02 -3.02
N ALA A 107 0.54 10.10 -3.99
CA ALA A 107 1.74 9.83 -4.77
C ALA A 107 2.24 11.06 -5.54
N VAL A 108 1.32 11.82 -6.14
CA VAL A 108 1.66 13.08 -6.84
C VAL A 108 2.07 14.16 -5.84
N GLY A 109 1.38 14.27 -4.70
CA GLY A 109 1.74 15.19 -3.62
C GLY A 109 3.13 14.89 -3.04
N LEU A 110 3.44 13.62 -2.79
CA LEU A 110 4.73 13.13 -2.31
C LEU A 110 5.84 13.39 -3.33
N LEU A 111 5.58 13.18 -4.62
CA LEU A 111 6.51 13.54 -5.69
C LEU A 111 6.85 15.04 -5.67
N LEU A 112 5.84 15.90 -5.61
CA LEU A 112 6.04 17.35 -5.55
C LEU A 112 6.78 17.76 -4.27
N ALA A 113 6.38 17.20 -3.13
CA ALA A 113 7.01 17.43 -1.83
C ALA A 113 8.49 17.02 -1.84
N THR A 114 8.83 15.93 -2.51
CA THR A 114 10.20 15.42 -2.63
C THR A 114 11.04 16.33 -3.52
N VAL A 115 10.59 16.57 -4.77
CA VAL A 115 11.35 17.36 -5.75
C VAL A 115 11.52 18.82 -5.32
N ARG A 116 10.49 19.39 -4.70
CA ARG A 116 10.47 20.79 -4.23
C ARG A 116 10.78 20.95 -2.74
N GLN A 117 11.12 19.86 -2.06
CA GLN A 117 11.50 19.82 -0.64
C GLN A 117 10.48 20.55 0.26
N ILE A 118 9.19 20.40 -0.01
CA ILE A 118 8.13 21.20 0.64
C ILE A 118 8.20 21.09 2.17
N PRO A 119 8.32 19.90 2.79
CA PRO A 119 8.43 19.78 4.24
C PRO A 119 9.67 20.48 4.82
N GLN A 120 10.81 20.42 4.12
CA GLN A 120 12.07 21.04 4.52
C GLN A 120 11.97 22.57 4.43
N VAL A 121 11.37 23.09 3.35
CA VAL A 121 11.13 24.53 3.13
C VAL A 121 10.17 25.10 4.19
N ASP A 122 9.07 24.40 4.49
CA ASP A 122 8.15 24.78 5.57
C ASP A 122 8.89 24.86 6.91
N ARG A 123 9.65 23.80 7.26
CA ARG A 123 10.43 23.75 8.51
C ARG A 123 11.45 24.88 8.58
N TYR A 124 12.13 25.19 7.49
CA TYR A 124 13.12 26.26 7.40
C TYR A 124 12.50 27.63 7.73
N LEU A 125 11.32 27.92 7.18
CA LEU A 125 10.58 29.15 7.47
C LEU A 125 10.15 29.21 8.92
N ARG A 126 9.56 28.12 9.45
CA ARG A 126 9.10 28.05 10.85
C ARG A 126 10.22 28.21 11.87
N GLN A 127 11.45 27.85 11.50
CA GLN A 127 12.65 28.06 12.32
C GLN A 127 13.20 29.49 12.25
N GLY A 128 12.58 30.41 11.51
CA GLY A 128 13.01 31.80 11.37
C GLY A 128 14.20 32.01 10.43
N LYS A 129 14.76 30.95 9.83
CA LYS A 129 15.99 31.00 9.01
C LYS A 129 15.86 31.86 7.75
N TRP A 130 14.63 32.09 7.28
CA TRP A 130 14.39 32.93 6.10
C TRP A 130 14.69 34.42 6.34
N LEU A 131 14.60 34.88 7.60
CA LEU A 131 14.98 36.23 7.98
C LEU A 131 16.48 36.50 7.76
N GLU A 132 17.30 35.44 7.78
CA GLU A 132 18.75 35.51 7.62
C GLU A 132 19.18 35.28 6.18
N LYS A 133 18.59 34.29 5.50
CA LYS A 133 18.94 33.93 4.12
C LYS A 133 17.81 33.19 3.38
N PRO A 134 17.67 33.40 2.05
CA PRO A 134 16.78 32.61 1.22
C PRO A 134 17.07 31.10 1.30
N TYR A 135 16.04 30.27 1.13
CA TYR A 135 16.21 28.82 1.00
C TYR A 135 16.98 28.50 -0.30
N PRO A 136 17.84 27.47 -0.32
CA PRO A 136 18.53 27.03 -1.53
C PRO A 136 17.57 26.67 -2.68
N LEU A 137 18.05 26.75 -3.93
CA LEU A 137 17.25 26.28 -5.07
C LEU A 137 17.01 24.77 -4.98
N THR A 138 15.78 24.35 -5.31
CA THR A 138 15.37 22.94 -5.31
C THR A 138 15.40 22.35 -6.71
N GLY A 139 15.11 21.05 -6.83
CA GLY A 139 14.86 20.41 -8.12
C GLY A 139 13.62 20.96 -8.83
N THR A 140 13.49 20.58 -10.10
CA THR A 140 12.32 20.85 -10.94
C THR A 140 11.71 19.54 -11.42
N LEU A 141 10.38 19.50 -11.53
CA LEU A 141 9.68 18.40 -12.19
C LEU A 141 9.63 18.59 -13.71
N ARG A 142 9.83 19.82 -14.20
CA ARG A 142 9.71 20.17 -15.62
C ARG A 142 10.74 19.41 -16.45
N GLY A 143 10.29 18.87 -17.59
CA GLY A 143 11.16 18.16 -18.53
C GLY A 143 11.55 16.75 -18.11
N ARG A 144 11.10 16.27 -16.94
CA ARG A 144 11.37 14.91 -16.47
C ARG A 144 10.45 13.88 -17.11
N LYS A 145 10.96 12.67 -17.31
CA LYS A 145 10.21 11.49 -17.71
C LYS A 145 9.88 10.62 -16.50
N ILE A 146 8.64 10.15 -16.43
CA ILE A 146 8.13 9.32 -15.33
C ILE A 146 8.13 7.85 -15.77
N GLY A 147 8.76 6.98 -15.00
CA GLY A 147 8.62 5.53 -15.08
C GLY A 147 7.70 5.02 -13.97
N ILE A 148 6.61 4.34 -14.32
CA ILE A 148 5.68 3.75 -13.35
C ILE A 148 5.88 2.23 -13.29
N LEU A 149 6.34 1.73 -12.15
CA LEU A 149 6.40 0.30 -11.86
C LEU A 149 5.03 -0.16 -11.36
N GLY A 150 4.27 -0.84 -12.23
CA GLY A 150 2.91 -1.31 -11.98
C GLY A 150 1.84 -0.37 -12.51
N LEU A 151 1.30 -0.68 -13.70
CA LEU A 151 0.24 0.12 -14.36
C LEU A 151 -1.17 -0.46 -14.14
N GLY A 152 -1.46 -0.80 -12.87
CA GLY A 152 -2.80 -1.18 -12.43
C GLY A 152 -3.71 0.04 -12.21
N ARG A 153 -4.75 -0.11 -11.38
CA ARG A 153 -5.71 0.97 -11.06
C ARG A 153 -5.02 2.25 -10.58
N ILE A 154 -4.18 2.12 -9.54
CA ILE A 154 -3.46 3.26 -8.94
C ILE A 154 -2.41 3.82 -9.91
N GLY A 155 -1.63 2.96 -10.57
CA GLY A 155 -0.64 3.40 -11.57
C GLY A 155 -1.25 4.19 -12.72
N ARG A 156 -2.43 3.79 -13.21
CA ARG A 156 -3.18 4.53 -14.24
C ARG A 156 -3.70 5.87 -13.71
N ALA A 157 -4.22 5.89 -12.49
CA ALA A 157 -4.69 7.13 -11.85
C ALA A 157 -3.55 8.14 -11.62
N ILE A 158 -2.35 7.67 -11.28
CA ILE A 158 -1.12 8.48 -11.20
C ILE A 158 -0.73 8.98 -12.59
N ALA A 159 -0.67 8.10 -13.60
CA ALA A 159 -0.32 8.46 -14.97
C ALA A 159 -1.26 9.55 -15.51
N HIS A 160 -2.57 9.40 -15.31
CA HIS A 160 -3.58 10.38 -15.71
C HIS A 160 -3.30 11.77 -15.14
N ARG A 161 -2.97 11.86 -13.84
CA ARG A 161 -2.60 13.12 -13.18
C ARG A 161 -1.31 13.70 -13.75
N LEU A 162 -0.27 12.89 -13.90
CA LEU A 162 1.06 13.35 -14.35
C LEU A 162 1.11 13.75 -15.83
N VAL A 163 0.21 13.21 -16.67
CA VAL A 163 0.01 13.73 -18.04
C VAL A 163 -0.45 15.19 -18.01
N ALA A 164 -1.30 15.59 -17.06
CA ALA A 164 -1.72 17.00 -16.92
C ALA A 164 -0.58 17.94 -16.49
N PHE A 165 0.51 17.40 -15.92
CA PHE A 165 1.75 18.15 -15.64
C PHE A 165 2.65 18.28 -16.89
N GLY A 166 2.26 17.68 -18.03
CA GLY A 166 3.03 17.69 -19.27
C GLY A 166 4.25 16.76 -19.24
N LEU A 167 4.23 15.71 -18.41
CA LEU A 167 5.35 14.79 -18.24
C LEU A 167 5.16 13.53 -19.11
N PRO A 168 6.19 13.11 -19.88
CA PRO A 168 6.16 11.84 -20.57
C PRO A 168 6.07 10.67 -19.58
N ILE A 169 5.20 9.70 -19.88
CA ILE A 169 4.97 8.51 -19.05
C ILE A 169 5.48 7.27 -19.77
N ALA A 170 6.29 6.48 -19.07
CA ALA A 170 6.62 5.11 -19.37
C ALA A 170 6.21 4.20 -18.21
N TYR A 171 6.12 2.89 -18.46
CA TYR A 171 5.80 1.93 -17.42
C TYR A 171 6.45 0.57 -17.64
N HIS A 172 6.60 -0.15 -16.54
CA HIS A 172 6.97 -1.56 -16.50
C HIS A 172 5.94 -2.32 -15.66
N GLY A 173 5.68 -3.56 -16.04
CA GLY A 173 4.80 -4.48 -15.34
C GLY A 173 4.85 -5.85 -16.00
N ARG A 174 4.08 -6.81 -15.49
CA ARG A 174 4.08 -8.20 -15.97
C ARG A 174 3.79 -8.35 -17.47
N SER A 175 2.93 -7.48 -18.00
CA SER A 175 2.55 -7.50 -19.42
C SER A 175 2.25 -6.10 -19.93
N LYS A 176 2.50 -5.92 -21.24
CA LYS A 176 2.10 -4.72 -21.97
C LYS A 176 0.59 -4.56 -21.94
N GLN A 177 0.13 -3.40 -21.52
CA GLN A 177 -1.26 -2.94 -21.58
C GLN A 177 -1.54 -2.41 -23.00
N THR A 178 -2.63 -2.86 -23.61
CA THR A 178 -2.99 -2.52 -25.01
C THR A 178 -3.88 -1.30 -25.13
N ASP A 179 -4.42 -0.81 -24.00
CA ASP A 179 -5.44 0.23 -23.89
C ASP A 179 -4.89 1.55 -23.31
N VAL A 180 -3.56 1.71 -23.29
CA VAL A 180 -2.88 2.92 -22.80
C VAL A 180 -1.86 3.42 -23.83
N PRO A 181 -1.63 4.74 -23.93
CA PRO A 181 -0.70 5.31 -24.89
C PRO A 181 0.75 5.36 -24.39
N TYR A 182 1.02 4.86 -23.18
CA TYR A 182 2.33 5.00 -22.52
C TYR A 182 3.36 4.00 -23.05
N GLU A 183 4.63 4.38 -23.03
CA GLU A 183 5.73 3.53 -23.47
C GLU A 183 5.92 2.36 -22.49
N TYR A 184 5.92 1.12 -23.01
CA TYR A 184 6.14 -0.08 -22.21
C TYR A 184 7.61 -0.51 -22.28
N PHE A 185 8.20 -0.77 -21.12
CA PHE A 185 9.53 -1.37 -21.00
C PHE A 185 9.43 -2.83 -20.54
N PRO A 186 10.05 -3.78 -21.26
CA PRO A 186 10.05 -5.20 -20.89
C PRO A 186 10.76 -5.49 -19.58
N THR A 187 11.72 -4.64 -19.17
CA THR A 187 12.47 -4.80 -17.92
C THR A 187 12.46 -3.53 -17.08
N LEU A 188 12.52 -3.69 -15.75
CA LEU A 188 12.61 -2.57 -14.81
C LEU A 188 13.90 -1.75 -15.02
N ILE A 189 15.03 -2.40 -15.25
CA ILE A 189 16.33 -1.73 -15.45
C ILE A 189 16.29 -0.82 -16.70
N GLU A 190 15.74 -1.28 -17.82
CA GLU A 190 15.63 -0.46 -19.03
C GLU A 190 14.72 0.76 -18.80
N MET A 191 13.62 0.60 -18.06
CA MET A 191 12.77 1.72 -17.70
C MET A 191 13.50 2.72 -16.79
N ALA A 192 14.22 2.22 -15.78
CA ALA A 192 14.98 3.06 -14.85
C ALA A 192 16.00 3.93 -15.59
N LYS A 193 16.72 3.37 -16.56
CA LYS A 193 17.64 4.12 -17.44
C LYS A 193 16.95 5.17 -18.30
N ALA A 194 15.66 4.98 -18.60
CA ALA A 194 14.89 5.79 -19.51
C ALA A 194 13.96 6.78 -18.81
N CYS A 195 14.04 6.95 -17.48
CA CYS A 195 13.22 7.89 -16.73
C CYS A 195 14.03 8.63 -15.67
N ASP A 196 13.51 9.78 -15.21
CA ASP A 196 14.14 10.58 -14.15
C ASP A 196 13.42 10.40 -12.80
N VAL A 197 12.21 9.82 -12.84
CA VAL A 197 11.37 9.57 -11.66
C VAL A 197 10.81 8.16 -11.76
N LEU A 198 11.08 7.34 -10.75
CA LEU A 198 10.52 5.99 -10.63
C LEU A 198 9.38 6.00 -9.59
N MET A 199 8.14 5.82 -10.06
CA MET A 199 6.95 5.68 -9.23
C MET A 199 6.68 4.19 -8.98
N VAL A 200 6.72 3.76 -7.72
CA VAL A 200 6.54 2.36 -7.31
C VAL A 200 5.11 2.15 -6.83
N VAL A 201 4.36 1.37 -7.60
CA VAL A 201 2.92 1.16 -7.41
C VAL A 201 2.53 -0.31 -7.70
N ALA A 202 3.50 -1.22 -7.65
CA ALA A 202 3.30 -2.65 -7.88
C ALA A 202 2.96 -3.39 -6.57
N PRO A 203 2.23 -4.52 -6.63
CA PRO A 203 1.97 -5.35 -5.46
C PRO A 203 3.26 -5.81 -4.75
N GLY A 204 3.18 -6.01 -3.44
CA GLY A 204 4.23 -6.68 -2.69
C GLY A 204 4.19 -8.20 -2.90
N GLY A 205 5.14 -8.87 -2.27
CA GLY A 205 5.22 -10.32 -2.24
C GLY A 205 6.62 -10.84 -2.55
N PRO A 206 6.81 -12.18 -2.50
CA PRO A 206 8.11 -12.80 -2.71
C PRO A 206 8.75 -12.46 -4.08
N GLU A 207 7.95 -12.33 -5.14
CA GLU A 207 8.43 -12.06 -6.50
C GLU A 207 8.91 -10.61 -6.71
N THR A 208 8.44 -9.67 -5.92
CA THR A 208 8.79 -8.23 -6.02
C THR A 208 9.71 -7.76 -4.92
N LYS A 209 10.09 -8.65 -4.00
CA LYS A 209 10.95 -8.33 -2.86
C LYS A 209 12.31 -7.81 -3.32
N ASN A 210 12.69 -6.62 -2.83
CA ASN A 210 13.95 -5.95 -3.13
C ASN A 210 14.23 -5.79 -4.63
N MET A 211 13.21 -5.78 -5.49
CA MET A 211 13.40 -5.62 -6.93
C MET A 211 13.98 -4.25 -7.29
N ILE A 212 13.81 -3.26 -6.41
CA ILE A 212 14.49 -1.96 -6.47
C ILE A 212 15.70 -2.03 -5.54
N GLY A 213 16.74 -2.71 -6.03
CA GLY A 213 18.06 -2.78 -5.40
C GLY A 213 19.03 -1.77 -6.02
N ARG A 214 20.31 -1.92 -5.66
CA ARG A 214 21.41 -1.08 -6.13
C ARG A 214 21.42 -0.87 -7.65
N GLU A 215 21.31 -1.94 -8.44
CA GLU A 215 21.37 -1.85 -9.90
C GLU A 215 20.27 -0.97 -10.51
N VAL A 216 19.07 -0.99 -9.93
CA VAL A 216 17.94 -0.15 -10.39
C VAL A 216 18.15 1.31 -9.97
N LEU A 217 18.69 1.54 -8.78
CA LEU A 217 19.00 2.89 -8.29
C LEU A 217 20.13 3.53 -9.11
N GLU A 218 21.18 2.77 -9.42
CA GLU A 218 22.26 3.20 -10.31
C GLU A 218 21.75 3.48 -11.74
N ALA A 219 20.84 2.63 -12.24
CA ALA A 219 20.19 2.84 -13.53
C ALA A 219 19.32 4.10 -13.57
N LEU A 220 18.64 4.43 -12.48
CA LEU A 220 17.85 5.66 -12.32
C LEU A 220 18.76 6.90 -12.26
N GLY A 221 19.96 6.76 -11.69
CA GLY A 221 21.05 7.71 -11.79
C GLY A 221 20.93 8.96 -10.91
N PRO A 222 21.93 9.86 -10.95
CA PRO A 222 22.14 10.89 -9.93
C PRO A 222 21.12 12.03 -9.94
N GLN A 223 20.31 12.13 -11.00
CA GLN A 223 19.15 13.04 -11.04
C GLN A 223 17.85 12.33 -10.65
N GLY A 224 17.91 11.02 -10.42
CA GLY A 224 16.81 10.12 -10.15
C GLY A 224 16.02 10.45 -8.90
N VAL A 225 14.70 10.32 -8.99
CA VAL A 225 13.78 10.43 -7.84
C VAL A 225 12.99 9.15 -7.70
N LEU A 226 13.07 8.52 -6.52
CA LEU A 226 12.26 7.33 -6.21
C LEU A 226 11.03 7.73 -5.40
N ILE A 227 9.83 7.31 -5.81
CA ILE A 227 8.60 7.49 -5.03
C ILE A 227 7.97 6.13 -4.76
N ASN A 228 7.78 5.75 -3.49
CA ASN A 228 7.15 4.49 -3.13
C ASN A 228 5.88 4.69 -2.30
N VAL A 229 4.75 4.29 -2.87
CA VAL A 229 3.41 4.27 -2.23
C VAL A 229 2.79 2.86 -2.26
N ALA A 230 3.61 1.84 -2.52
CA ALA A 230 3.17 0.45 -2.66
C ALA A 230 3.41 -0.36 -1.38
N ARG A 231 4.59 -0.95 -1.25
CA ARG A 231 5.09 -1.65 -0.07
C ARG A 231 6.58 -1.35 0.07
N GLY A 232 7.07 -1.23 1.30
CA GLY A 232 8.50 -1.02 1.52
C GLY A 232 9.34 -2.22 1.09
N THR A 233 8.78 -3.43 1.15
CA THR A 233 9.48 -4.67 0.74
C THR A 233 9.93 -4.70 -0.72
N LEU A 234 9.42 -3.83 -1.59
CA LEU A 234 9.88 -3.73 -2.99
C LEU A 234 11.28 -3.11 -3.11
N VAL A 235 11.69 -2.34 -2.10
CA VAL A 235 12.92 -1.57 -2.09
C VAL A 235 13.91 -2.22 -1.12
N ASP A 236 15.14 -2.40 -1.58
CA ASP A 236 16.26 -2.65 -0.67
C ASP A 236 16.59 -1.35 0.07
N GLU A 237 16.11 -1.21 1.32
CA GLU A 237 16.23 0.03 2.09
C GLU A 237 17.69 0.39 2.44
N ASP A 238 18.56 -0.60 2.60
CA ASP A 238 19.99 -0.38 2.83
C ASP A 238 20.65 0.16 1.57
N ALA A 239 20.32 -0.41 0.40
CA ALA A 239 20.78 0.10 -0.89
C ALA A 239 20.25 1.51 -1.17
N LEU A 240 18.98 1.79 -0.81
CA LEU A 240 18.40 3.12 -0.95
C LEU A 240 19.10 4.15 -0.05
N ALA A 241 19.33 3.82 1.22
CA ALA A 241 20.03 4.71 2.14
C ALA A 241 21.45 5.03 1.67
N ALA A 242 22.18 4.01 1.18
CA ALA A 242 23.50 4.20 0.58
C ALA A 242 23.44 5.10 -0.67
N ALA A 243 22.48 4.85 -1.58
CA ALA A 243 22.31 5.60 -2.82
C ALA A 243 21.93 7.08 -2.60
N LEU A 244 21.20 7.38 -1.52
CA LEU A 244 20.91 8.76 -1.11
C LEU A 244 22.15 9.42 -0.49
N ALA A 245 22.91 8.68 0.32
CA ALA A 245 24.08 9.21 1.02
C ALA A 245 25.25 9.52 0.07
N ASP A 246 25.46 8.71 -0.96
CA ASP A 246 26.55 8.88 -1.93
C ASP A 246 26.15 9.66 -3.20
N GLY A 247 24.87 10.02 -3.33
CA GLY A 247 24.34 10.76 -4.47
C GLY A 247 24.12 9.93 -5.73
N THR A 248 24.08 8.60 -5.63
CA THR A 248 23.64 7.71 -6.72
C THR A 248 22.25 8.09 -7.23
N ILE A 249 21.35 8.54 -6.35
CA ILE A 249 20.09 9.19 -6.73
C ILE A 249 19.93 10.54 -6.04
N GLN A 250 19.05 11.39 -6.55
CA GLN A 250 18.85 12.73 -6.01
C GLN A 250 18.03 12.75 -4.73
N SER A 251 16.93 12.00 -4.68
CA SER A 251 15.95 12.08 -3.58
C SER A 251 14.97 10.91 -3.58
N ALA A 252 14.29 10.70 -2.45
CA ALA A 252 13.25 9.69 -2.33
C ALA A 252 12.03 10.20 -1.56
N GLY A 253 10.84 9.82 -1.99
CA GLY A 253 9.59 10.01 -1.26
C GLY A 253 8.99 8.66 -0.90
N LEU A 254 8.86 8.36 0.39
CA LEU A 254 8.44 7.06 0.88
C LEU A 254 7.19 7.20 1.75
N ASP A 255 6.12 6.52 1.38
CA ASP A 255 4.94 6.33 2.24
C ASP A 255 4.99 4.98 2.98
N VAL A 256 5.89 4.08 2.60
CA VAL A 256 5.91 2.68 3.08
C VAL A 256 7.33 2.21 3.36
N PHE A 257 7.46 1.28 4.31
CA PHE A 257 8.74 0.73 4.80
C PHE A 257 8.70 -0.79 4.98
N ALA A 258 9.85 -1.44 5.03
CA ALA A 258 9.95 -2.90 5.03
C ALA A 258 9.49 -3.54 6.36
N ASP A 259 9.77 -2.90 7.50
CA ASP A 259 9.38 -3.34 8.86
C ASP A 259 8.53 -2.29 9.58
N GLU A 260 7.47 -1.79 8.95
CA GLU A 260 6.58 -0.80 9.54
C GLU A 260 6.04 -1.23 10.92
N PRO A 261 6.00 -0.32 11.91
CA PRO A 261 6.22 1.12 11.82
C PRO A 261 7.68 1.57 11.99
N LYS A 262 8.64 0.63 12.01
CA LYS A 262 10.06 0.98 12.14
C LYS A 262 10.60 1.46 10.80
N VAL A 263 11.36 2.54 10.86
CA VAL A 263 12.06 3.13 9.71
C VAL A 263 13.55 3.11 10.01
N PRO A 264 14.42 2.67 9.09
CA PRO A 264 15.86 2.71 9.30
C PRO A 264 16.38 4.11 9.63
N ASP A 265 17.20 4.24 10.68
CA ASP A 265 17.81 5.51 11.07
C ASP A 265 18.60 6.16 9.92
N ALA A 266 19.22 5.32 9.08
CA ALA A 266 19.97 5.76 7.90
C ALA A 266 19.10 6.47 6.85
N LEU A 267 17.80 6.15 6.77
CA LEU A 267 16.82 6.85 5.93
C LEU A 267 16.26 8.10 6.63
N ILE A 268 16.00 8.02 7.94
CA ILE A 268 15.55 9.17 8.75
C ILE A 268 16.56 10.32 8.67
N ALA A 269 17.86 10.01 8.64
CA ALA A 269 18.94 10.99 8.57
C ALA A 269 19.08 11.69 7.20
N GLN A 270 18.37 11.24 6.14
CA GLN A 270 18.50 11.81 4.80
C GLN A 270 17.62 13.05 4.63
N ASP A 271 18.24 14.23 4.54
CA ASP A 271 17.53 15.49 4.26
C ASP A 271 16.86 15.51 2.87
N HIS A 272 17.34 14.67 1.95
CA HIS A 272 16.79 14.49 0.61
C HIS A 272 15.68 13.44 0.52
N ALA A 273 15.19 12.95 1.67
CA ALA A 273 14.04 12.07 1.74
C ALA A 273 12.80 12.79 2.30
N VAL A 274 11.62 12.42 1.80
CA VAL A 274 10.33 12.75 2.42
C VAL A 274 9.69 11.45 2.87
N LEU A 275 9.41 11.33 4.17
CA LEU A 275 8.96 10.11 4.81
C LEU A 275 7.56 10.31 5.38
N LEU A 276 6.61 9.47 4.99
CA LEU A 276 5.23 9.48 5.47
C LEU A 276 4.89 8.14 6.15
N PRO A 277 4.05 8.14 7.20
CA PRO A 277 3.76 6.94 7.97
C PRO A 277 2.57 6.15 7.39
N HIS A 278 2.69 5.67 6.14
CA HIS A 278 1.68 4.85 5.46
C HIS A 278 0.28 5.46 5.44
N VAL A 279 0.20 6.66 4.86
CA VAL A 279 -1.01 7.48 4.80
C VAL A 279 -1.68 7.49 3.43
N GLY A 280 -1.24 6.65 2.48
CA GLY A 280 -1.79 6.53 1.11
C GLY A 280 -3.31 6.62 1.00
N SER A 281 -4.03 5.92 1.86
CA SER A 281 -5.49 5.89 1.87
C SER A 281 -6.13 6.63 3.05
N ALA A 282 -5.34 7.35 3.86
CA ALA A 282 -5.70 7.78 5.21
C ALA A 282 -6.54 9.06 5.30
N SER A 283 -7.50 9.25 4.40
CA SER A 283 -8.54 10.27 4.55
C SER A 283 -9.76 9.71 5.27
N HIS A 284 -10.54 10.56 5.93
CA HIS A 284 -11.82 10.13 6.51
C HIS A 284 -12.77 9.54 5.46
N HIS A 285 -12.83 10.13 4.27
CA HIS A 285 -13.70 9.68 3.18
C HIS A 285 -13.34 8.27 2.73
N THR A 286 -12.08 8.05 2.34
CA THR A 286 -11.61 6.77 1.81
C THR A 286 -11.59 5.69 2.88
N ARG A 287 -11.15 5.99 4.11
CA ARG A 287 -11.15 5.01 5.19
C ARG A 287 -12.58 4.57 5.56
N ASN A 288 -13.56 5.47 5.51
CA ASN A 288 -14.96 5.10 5.70
C ASN A 288 -15.48 4.21 4.56
N ALA A 289 -15.18 4.53 3.31
CA ALA A 289 -15.58 3.71 2.16
C ALA A 289 -14.95 2.30 2.20
N MET A 290 -13.67 2.20 2.57
CA MET A 290 -12.99 0.92 2.80
C MET A 290 -13.65 0.13 3.93
N GLY A 291 -13.94 0.77 5.05
CA GLY A 291 -14.59 0.13 6.19
C GLY A 291 -15.98 -0.38 5.85
N GLN A 292 -16.75 0.41 5.10
CA GLN A 292 -18.06 0.01 4.61
C GLN A 292 -17.93 -1.21 3.69
N LEU A 293 -16.97 -1.23 2.77
CA LEU A 293 -16.78 -2.36 1.85
C LEU A 293 -16.36 -3.65 2.57
N VAL A 294 -15.60 -3.58 3.67
CA VAL A 294 -15.35 -4.74 4.55
C VAL A 294 -16.64 -5.29 5.15
N VAL A 295 -17.50 -4.40 5.67
CA VAL A 295 -18.80 -4.77 6.22
C VAL A 295 -19.71 -5.35 5.15
N ASP A 296 -19.75 -4.75 3.96
CA ASP A 296 -20.57 -5.19 2.83
C ASP A 296 -20.16 -6.58 2.35
N ASN A 297 -18.86 -6.88 2.29
CA ASN A 297 -18.38 -8.22 1.94
C ASN A 297 -18.88 -9.29 2.93
N LEU A 298 -18.72 -9.05 4.24
CA LEU A 298 -19.17 -9.99 5.26
C LEU A 298 -20.69 -10.14 5.28
N THR A 299 -21.43 -9.02 5.22
CA THR A 299 -22.90 -9.05 5.23
C THR A 299 -23.47 -9.70 3.98
N SER A 300 -22.94 -9.39 2.79
CA SER A 300 -23.35 -9.99 1.52
C SER A 300 -23.09 -11.51 1.51
N TRP A 301 -21.93 -11.94 1.98
CA TRP A 301 -21.58 -13.36 2.10
C TRP A 301 -22.60 -14.13 2.94
N PHE A 302 -22.85 -13.69 4.18
CA PHE A 302 -23.75 -14.38 5.09
C PHE A 302 -25.25 -14.19 4.78
N GLN A 303 -25.59 -13.30 3.84
CA GLN A 303 -26.93 -13.22 3.23
C GLN A 303 -27.10 -14.18 2.05
N GLY A 304 -26.06 -14.95 1.68
CA GLY A 304 -26.10 -15.87 0.55
C GLY A 304 -26.01 -15.19 -0.82
N LYS A 305 -25.57 -13.93 -0.87
CA LYS A 305 -25.41 -13.17 -2.13
C LYS A 305 -24.01 -13.30 -2.74
N GLY A 306 -23.07 -13.89 -2.02
CA GLY A 306 -21.65 -13.96 -2.38
C GLY A 306 -20.83 -12.73 -1.93
N PRO A 307 -19.50 -12.78 -2.07
CA PRO A 307 -18.61 -11.66 -1.76
C PRO A 307 -18.76 -10.53 -2.79
N VAL A 308 -18.57 -9.29 -2.35
CA VAL A 308 -18.64 -8.09 -3.21
C VAL A 308 -17.35 -7.94 -4.02
N THR A 309 -16.19 -8.12 -3.36
CA THR A 309 -14.86 -7.91 -3.96
C THR A 309 -13.91 -9.06 -3.62
N PRO A 310 -14.16 -10.29 -4.12
CA PRO A 310 -13.26 -11.41 -3.92
C PRO A 310 -11.91 -11.19 -4.61
N VAL A 311 -10.83 -11.70 -4.03
CA VAL A 311 -9.50 -11.70 -4.65
C VAL A 311 -9.36 -12.85 -5.67
N ALA A 312 -8.35 -12.75 -6.54
CA ALA A 312 -8.19 -13.66 -7.67
C ALA A 312 -7.88 -15.11 -7.26
N GLU A 313 -7.22 -15.29 -6.12
CA GLU A 313 -6.81 -16.57 -5.55
C GLU A 313 -7.98 -17.35 -4.95
N THR A 314 -9.09 -16.66 -4.63
CA THR A 314 -10.32 -17.26 -4.09
C THR A 314 -11.51 -16.82 -4.95
N PRO A 315 -11.57 -17.23 -6.23
CA PRO A 315 -12.57 -16.74 -7.16
C PRO A 315 -13.96 -17.21 -6.77
N TRP A 316 -14.92 -16.30 -6.78
CA TRP A 316 -16.33 -16.62 -6.60
C TRP A 316 -17.06 -16.60 -7.94
N LYS A 317 -17.72 -17.71 -8.28
CA LYS A 317 -18.65 -17.79 -9.41
C LYS A 317 -20.06 -17.91 -8.82
N ALA A 318 -20.88 -16.89 -9.09
CA ALA A 318 -22.28 -16.84 -8.66
C ALA A 318 -23.11 -17.98 -9.28
#